data_AF-A0A0Q4LMV6-F1
#
_entry.id   AF-A0A0Q4LMV6-F1
#
_cell.length_a   1.000
_cell.length_b   1.000
_cell.length_c   1.000
_cell.angle_alpha   90.00
_cell.angle_beta   90.00
_cell.angle_gamma   90.00
#
_symmetry.space_group_name_H-M   'P 1'
#
loop_
_entity.id
_entity.type
_entity.pdbx_description
1 polymer ?
#
loop_
_entity_poly.entity_id
_entity_poly.type
_entity_poly.pdbx_seq_one_letter_code
_entity_poly.pdbx_strand_id
1 'polypeptide(L)'
;MFFKRHLERMRSLFLDQFEVEGRDYLFRKNMKEPPIRVTAIERDAFAADFVRRVKHIVWALLVATVLLCVVPVLIAPDTDEGIQKTVIGIGVGGILTLCLGAGYLAWAAPARALERRLVMGLPRSKAEMRRRALEEMTYGQLVLGLIGAALILISKGMDSWWTIFAGGLVVTALVQAIRKWRFDRSRDN
;
A
#
# COMPACT_ATOMS: atom_id res chain seq x y z
N MET A 1 0.61 -17.69 13.29
CA MET A 1 0.25 -18.06 11.89
C MET A 1 -0.15 -16.86 11.03
N PHE A 2 -0.93 -15.90 11.54
CA PHE A 2 -1.41 -14.73 10.79
C PHE A 2 -0.29 -13.90 10.12
N PHE A 3 0.79 -13.61 10.86
CA PHE A 3 1.90 -12.80 10.35
C PHE A 3 2.64 -13.44 9.16
N LYS A 4 2.82 -14.76 9.16
CA LYS A 4 3.51 -15.48 8.08
C LYS A 4 2.72 -15.37 6.77
N ARG A 5 1.40 -15.64 6.81
CA ARG A 5 0.52 -15.52 5.63
C ARG A 5 0.49 -14.11 5.06
N HIS A 6 0.49 -13.10 5.93
CA HIS A 6 0.47 -11.70 5.49
C HIS A 6 1.80 -11.30 4.85
N LEU A 7 2.93 -11.73 5.43
CA LEU A 7 4.26 -11.48 4.89
C LEU A 7 4.49 -12.22 3.56
N GLU A 8 3.97 -13.44 3.41
CA GLU A 8 3.96 -14.18 2.14
C GLU A 8 3.15 -13.44 1.06
N ARG A 9 1.98 -12.89 1.43
CA ARG A 9 1.18 -12.06 0.51
C ARG A 9 1.91 -10.77 0.13
N MET A 10 2.57 -10.09 1.07
CA MET A 10 3.38 -8.91 0.74
C MET A 10 4.55 -9.27 -0.17
N ARG A 11 5.19 -10.42 0.06
CA ARG A 11 6.26 -10.93 -0.79
C ARG A 11 5.74 -11.25 -2.21
N SER A 12 4.57 -11.87 -2.35
CA SER A 12 4.01 -12.16 -3.67
C SER A 12 3.73 -10.87 -4.44
N LEU A 13 3.09 -9.89 -3.79
CA LEU A 13 2.85 -8.57 -4.39
C LEU A 13 4.13 -7.84 -4.79
N PHE A 14 5.20 -8.00 -4.00
CA PHE A 14 6.51 -7.47 -4.35
C PHE A 14 7.10 -8.17 -5.57
N LEU A 15 6.97 -9.50 -5.65
CA LEU A 15 7.45 -10.33 -6.74
C LEU A 15 6.69 -10.11 -8.05
N ASP A 16 5.45 -9.63 -8.00
CA ASP A 16 4.69 -9.30 -9.21
C ASP A 16 5.41 -8.25 -10.09
N GLN A 17 6.28 -7.41 -9.50
CA GLN A 17 7.12 -6.46 -10.25
C GLN A 17 8.17 -7.12 -11.17
N PHE A 18 8.37 -8.43 -11.05
CA PHE A 18 9.32 -9.22 -11.84
C PHE A 18 8.56 -10.12 -12.80
N GLU A 19 8.59 -9.76 -14.09
CA GLU A 19 7.97 -10.53 -15.16
C GLU A 19 8.95 -11.61 -15.66
N VAL A 20 8.49 -12.83 -15.92
CA VAL A 20 9.36 -13.92 -16.41
C VAL A 20 9.72 -13.67 -17.87
N GLU A 21 11.00 -13.66 -18.20
CA GLU A 21 11.50 -13.58 -19.58
C GLU A 21 12.53 -14.70 -19.83
N GLY A 22 12.03 -15.85 -20.30
CA GLY A 22 12.85 -17.03 -20.56
C GLY A 22 13.49 -17.58 -19.28
N ARG A 23 14.81 -17.45 -19.15
CA ARG A 23 15.59 -17.88 -17.97
C ARG A 23 15.81 -16.78 -16.93
N ASP A 24 15.52 -15.54 -17.29
CA ASP A 24 15.71 -14.35 -16.45
C ASP A 24 14.38 -13.66 -16.14
N TYR A 25 14.45 -12.53 -15.44
CA TYR A 25 13.32 -11.71 -15.07
C TYR A 25 13.48 -10.29 -15.58
N LEU A 26 12.36 -9.65 -15.90
CA LEU A 26 12.27 -8.23 -16.17
C LEU A 26 11.66 -7.52 -14.97
N PHE A 27 12.46 -6.69 -14.30
CA PHE A 27 11.97 -5.81 -13.25
C PHE A 27 11.34 -4.56 -13.86
N ARG A 28 10.12 -4.24 -13.44
CA ARG A 28 9.44 -2.98 -13.75
C ARG A 28 8.98 -2.30 -12.46
N LYS A 29 9.59 -1.17 -12.11
CA LYS A 29 9.14 -0.38 -10.96
C LYS A 29 7.69 0.05 -11.17
N ASN A 30 6.85 -0.25 -10.18
CA ASN A 30 5.40 0.00 -10.22
C ASN A 30 4.72 -0.56 -11.48
N MET A 31 5.27 -1.60 -12.13
CA MET A 31 4.77 -2.21 -13.38
C MET A 31 4.73 -1.30 -14.61
N LYS A 32 5.20 -0.05 -14.49
CA LYS A 32 5.06 1.02 -15.50
C LYS A 32 6.37 1.33 -16.20
N GLU A 33 7.44 1.36 -15.40
CA GLU A 33 8.73 1.82 -15.87
C GLU A 33 9.33 0.87 -16.93
N PRO A 34 10.30 1.38 -17.69
CA PRO A 34 11.04 0.57 -18.64
C PRO A 34 11.63 -0.68 -17.95
N PRO A 35 11.61 -1.84 -18.64
CA PRO A 35 12.02 -3.09 -18.01
C PRO A 35 13.54 -3.15 -17.88
N ILE A 36 14.01 -3.62 -16.73
CA ILE A 36 15.43 -3.88 -16.46
C ILE A 36 15.62 -5.38 -16.28
N ARG A 37 16.61 -5.96 -16.94
CA ARG A 37 16.91 -7.40 -16.82
C ARG A 37 17.54 -7.70 -15.46
N VAL A 38 17.03 -8.74 -14.81
CA VAL A 38 17.42 -9.20 -13.48
C VAL A 38 17.49 -10.73 -13.51
N THR A 39 18.53 -11.30 -12.91
CA THR A 39 18.66 -12.77 -12.82
C THR A 39 17.75 -13.35 -11.74
N ALA A 40 17.49 -14.66 -11.79
CA ALA A 40 16.72 -15.35 -10.75
C ALA A 40 17.32 -15.17 -9.34
N ILE A 41 18.66 -15.21 -9.25
CA ILE A 41 19.40 -15.06 -7.99
C ILE A 41 19.21 -13.65 -7.41
N GLU A 42 19.28 -12.62 -8.26
CA GLU A 42 19.08 -11.24 -7.84
C GLU A 42 17.65 -10.98 -7.37
N ARG A 43 16.64 -11.51 -8.09
CA ARG A 43 15.23 -11.44 -7.67
C ARG A 43 15.04 -12.02 -6.26
N ASP A 44 15.62 -13.20 -6.01
CA ASP A 44 15.48 -13.88 -4.73
C ASP A 44 16.21 -13.15 -3.60
N ALA A 45 17.37 -12.56 -3.89
CA ALA A 45 18.07 -11.68 -2.95
C ALA A 45 17.23 -10.45 -2.59
N PHE A 46 16.63 -9.77 -3.59
CA PHE A 46 15.74 -8.62 -3.35
C PHE A 46 14.50 -9.01 -2.53
N ALA A 47 13.89 -10.16 -2.84
CA ALA A 47 12.75 -10.65 -2.08
C ALA A 47 13.11 -10.99 -0.63
N ALA A 48 14.28 -11.59 -0.39
CA ALA A 48 14.76 -11.88 0.96
C ALA A 48 15.04 -10.60 1.76
N ASP A 49 15.65 -9.60 1.13
CA ASP A 49 15.89 -8.29 1.74
C ASP A 49 14.60 -7.54 2.05
N PHE A 50 13.63 -7.58 1.14
CA PHE A 50 12.31 -7.00 1.36
C PHE A 50 11.62 -7.62 2.58
N VAL A 51 11.56 -8.96 2.65
CA VAL A 51 11.00 -9.70 3.79
C VAL A 51 11.70 -9.32 5.09
N ARG A 52 13.03 -9.24 5.08
CA ARG A 52 13.82 -8.86 6.25
C ARG A 52 13.45 -7.44 6.71
N ARG A 53 13.38 -6.47 5.80
CA ARG A 53 13.03 -5.07 6.12
C ARG A 53 11.60 -4.95 6.65
N VAL A 54 10.63 -5.59 6.01
CA VAL A 54 9.23 -5.61 6.47
C VAL A 54 9.12 -6.19 7.88
N LYS A 55 9.83 -7.28 8.18
CA LYS A 55 9.86 -7.85 9.53
C LYS A 55 10.35 -6.84 10.57
N HIS A 56 11.41 -6.09 10.28
CA HIS A 56 11.93 -5.05 11.18
C HIS A 56 10.94 -3.89 11.33
N ILE A 57 10.32 -3.43 10.24
CA ILE A 57 9.30 -2.37 10.28
C ILE A 57 8.13 -2.78 11.17
N VAL A 58 7.65 -4.01 11.05
CA VAL A 58 6.55 -4.51 11.89
C VAL A 58 6.96 -4.60 13.35
N TRP A 59 8.16 -5.11 13.65
CA TRP A 59 8.66 -5.15 15.03
C TRP A 59 8.80 -3.75 15.62
N ALA A 60 9.34 -2.79 14.85
CA ALA A 60 9.45 -1.40 15.26
C ALA A 60 8.07 -0.78 15.50
N LEU A 61 7.09 -1.06 14.64
CA LEU A 61 5.71 -0.61 14.81
C LEU A 61 5.09 -1.18 16.09
N LEU A 62 5.25 -2.48 16.36
CA LEU A 62 4.74 -3.11 17.58
C LEU A 62 5.33 -2.48 18.84
N VAL A 63 6.66 -2.29 18.88
CA VAL A 63 7.34 -1.65 20.01
C VAL A 63 6.87 -0.21 20.18
N ALA A 64 6.80 0.56 19.08
CA ALA A 64 6.34 1.94 19.11
C ALA A 64 4.88 2.06 19.58
N THR A 65 4.00 1.15 19.17
CA THR A 65 2.61 1.10 19.65
C THR A 65 2.54 0.77 21.13
N VAL A 66 3.31 -0.20 21.63
CA VAL A 66 3.36 -0.50 23.07
C VAL A 66 3.83 0.72 23.86
N LEU A 67 4.89 1.39 23.40
CA LEU A 67 5.36 2.63 24.04
C LEU A 67 4.29 3.72 24.02
N LEU A 68 3.60 3.90 22.89
CA LEU A 68 2.54 4.89 22.78
C LEU A 68 1.33 4.59 23.67
N CYS A 69 1.07 3.33 24.03
CA CYS A 69 0.02 2.97 24.98
C CYS A 69 0.47 3.11 26.44
N VAL A 70 1.71 2.71 26.74
CA VAL A 70 2.22 2.67 28.13
C VAL A 70 2.65 4.05 28.62
N VAL A 71 3.37 4.82 27.79
CA VAL A 71 3.93 6.12 28.18
C VAL A 71 2.84 7.10 28.64
N PRO A 72 1.71 7.28 27.92
CA PRO A 72 0.65 8.14 28.39
C PRO A 72 0.02 7.65 29.69
N VAL A 73 -0.15 6.34 29.91
CA VAL A 73 -0.70 5.81 31.18
C VAL A 73 0.22 6.12 32.36
N LEU A 74 1.55 6.08 32.15
CA LEU A 74 2.53 6.42 33.19
C LEU A 74 2.59 7.92 33.49
N ILE A 75 2.26 8.79 32.53
CA ILE A 75 2.30 10.26 32.65
C ILE A 75 0.90 10.86 32.90
N ALA A 76 -0.15 10.06 32.73
CA ALA A 76 -1.56 10.45 32.84
C ALA A 76 -1.98 11.09 34.17
N PRO A 77 -1.37 10.80 35.34
CA PRO A 77 -1.78 11.46 36.58
C PRO A 77 -1.60 12.98 36.55
N ASP A 78 -0.67 13.50 35.73
CA ASP A 78 -0.16 14.87 35.86
C ASP A 78 -0.41 15.78 34.63
N THR A 79 -1.19 15.35 33.64
CA THR A 79 -1.33 16.09 32.37
C THR A 79 -2.77 16.39 31.97
N ASP A 80 -2.98 17.63 31.48
CA ASP A 80 -4.24 18.10 30.91
C ASP A 80 -4.65 17.25 29.69
N GLU A 81 -5.95 16.98 29.58
CA GLU A 81 -6.58 16.15 28.55
C GLU A 81 -6.28 16.65 27.14
N GLY A 82 -6.13 17.98 26.96
CA GLY A 82 -5.76 18.60 25.68
C GLY A 82 -4.31 18.30 25.25
N ILE A 83 -3.38 18.26 26.21
CA ILE A 83 -1.98 17.92 25.98
C ILE A 83 -1.85 16.44 25.63
N GLN A 84 -2.58 15.56 26.35
CA GLN A 84 -2.58 14.13 26.07
C GLN A 84 -3.06 13.81 24.64
N LYS A 85 -4.17 14.41 24.20
CA LYS A 85 -4.70 14.25 22.83
C LYS A 85 -3.68 14.69 21.78
N THR A 86 -2.98 15.80 22.04
CA THR A 86 -1.96 16.34 21.13
C THR A 86 -0.73 15.42 21.04
N VAL A 87 -0.22 14.95 22.18
CA VAL A 87 0.93 14.04 22.25
C VAL A 87 0.62 12.71 21.57
N ILE A 88 -0.55 12.14 21.81
CA ILE A 88 -0.99 10.91 21.12
C ILE A 88 -1.11 11.15 19.62
N GLY A 89 -1.72 12.26 19.20
CA GLY A 89 -1.87 12.61 17.78
C GLY A 89 -0.53 12.72 17.05
N ILE A 90 0.44 13.43 17.65
CA ILE A 90 1.80 13.57 17.11
C ILE A 90 2.50 12.22 17.10
N GLY A 91 2.38 11.42 18.16
CA GLY A 91 2.97 10.08 18.24
C GLY A 91 2.46 9.13 17.17
N VAL A 92 1.13 9.03 17.01
CA VAL A 92 0.51 8.23 15.94
C VAL A 92 0.96 8.73 14.56
N GLY A 93 0.87 10.03 14.32
CA GLY A 93 1.26 10.64 13.03
C GLY A 93 2.73 10.38 12.67
N GLY A 94 3.63 10.52 13.64
CA GLY A 94 5.05 10.26 13.49
C GLY A 94 5.35 8.79 13.18
N ILE A 95 4.75 7.86 13.95
CA ILE A 95 4.91 6.41 13.73
C ILE A 95 4.43 6.01 12.33
N LEU A 96 3.24 6.49 11.92
CA LEU A 96 2.69 6.20 10.60
C LEU A 96 3.58 6.73 9.49
N THR A 97 4.04 7.97 9.61
CA THR A 97 4.94 8.60 8.61
C THR A 97 6.24 7.82 8.46
N LEU A 98 6.86 7.44 9.57
CA LEU A 98 8.09 6.64 9.56
C LEU A 98 7.87 5.25 8.95
N CYS A 99 6.78 4.57 9.30
CA CYS A 99 6.46 3.26 8.76
C CYS A 99 6.19 3.30 7.26
N LEU A 100 5.42 4.29 6.79
CA LEU A 100 5.13 4.48 5.37
C LEU A 100 6.40 4.82 4.59
N GLY A 101 7.24 5.72 5.11
CA GLY A 101 8.52 6.06 4.50
C GLY A 101 9.48 4.87 4.41
N ALA A 102 9.63 4.11 5.50
CA ALA A 102 10.46 2.91 5.52
C ALA A 102 9.92 1.83 4.58
N GLY A 103 8.60 1.64 4.53
CA GLY A 103 7.93 0.73 3.61
C GLY A 103 8.16 1.12 2.15
N TYR A 104 8.02 2.42 1.83
CA TYR A 104 8.30 2.96 0.51
C TYR A 104 9.77 2.72 0.10
N LEU A 105 10.72 2.96 0.99
CA LEU A 105 12.14 2.71 0.73
C LEU A 105 12.46 1.23 0.51
N ALA A 106 11.78 0.33 1.23
CA ALA A 106 11.91 -1.11 1.03
C ALA A 106 11.36 -1.54 -0.35
N TRP A 107 10.21 -1.00 -0.75
CA TRP A 107 9.62 -1.24 -2.08
C TRP A 107 10.48 -0.69 -3.21
N ALA A 108 11.11 0.48 -3.02
CA ALA A 108 11.97 1.11 -4.00
C ALA A 108 13.42 0.58 -4.01
N ALA A 109 13.75 -0.41 -3.16
CA ALA A 109 15.11 -0.94 -3.06
C ALA A 109 15.66 -1.51 -4.38
N PRO A 110 14.91 -2.34 -5.15
CA PRO A 110 15.40 -2.85 -6.43
C PRO A 110 15.62 -1.74 -7.45
N ALA A 111 14.70 -0.76 -7.51
CA ALA A 111 14.83 0.37 -8.43
C ALA A 111 16.11 1.18 -8.17
N ARG A 112 16.47 1.41 -6.91
CA ARG A 112 17.72 2.09 -6.53
C ARG A 112 18.95 1.25 -6.85
N ALA A 113 18.89 -0.07 -6.64
CA ALA A 113 19.99 -0.97 -6.96
C ALA A 113 20.23 -1.11 -8.48
N LEU A 114 19.17 -0.93 -9.27
CA LEU A 114 19.18 -1.11 -10.73
C LEU A 114 19.27 0.20 -11.52
N GLU A 115 19.33 1.36 -10.85
CA GLU A 115 19.28 2.70 -11.46
C GLU A 115 20.39 2.94 -12.52
N ARG A 116 21.53 2.26 -12.39
CA ARG A 116 22.67 2.38 -13.31
C ARG A 116 22.69 1.33 -14.43
N ARG A 117 21.70 0.44 -14.51
CA ARG A 117 21.67 -0.64 -15.51
C ARG A 117 20.99 -0.19 -16.81
N LEU A 118 21.38 -0.86 -17.89
CA LEU A 118 20.76 -0.70 -19.20
C LEU A 118 19.30 -1.14 -19.16
N VAL A 119 18.44 -0.26 -19.64
CA VAL A 119 17.02 -0.48 -19.84
C VAL A 119 16.80 -1.24 -21.14
N MET A 120 15.99 -2.32 -21.11
CA MET A 120 15.84 -3.25 -22.23
C MET A 120 14.63 -2.97 -23.12
N GLY A 121 13.81 -1.96 -22.83
CA GLY A 121 12.60 -1.70 -23.62
C GLY A 121 11.87 -0.42 -23.28
N LEU A 122 10.70 -0.24 -23.91
CA LEU A 122 9.84 0.91 -23.71
C LEU A 122 9.02 0.80 -22.41
N PRO A 123 8.64 1.95 -21.80
CA PRO A 123 7.69 1.96 -20.70
C PRO A 123 6.31 1.46 -21.17
N ARG A 124 5.51 0.90 -20.26
CA ARG A 124 4.15 0.45 -20.57
C ARG A 124 3.25 1.62 -20.95
N SER A 125 2.31 1.38 -21.87
CA SER A 125 1.35 2.41 -22.26
C SER A 125 0.33 2.68 -21.15
N LYS A 126 -0.21 3.91 -21.10
CA LYS A 126 -1.26 4.27 -20.13
C LYS A 126 -2.52 3.40 -20.29
N ALA A 127 -2.79 2.90 -21.49
CA ALA A 127 -3.94 2.03 -21.76
C ALA A 127 -3.77 0.63 -21.17
N GLU A 128 -2.58 0.03 -21.30
CA GLU A 128 -2.25 -1.28 -20.70
C GLU A 128 -2.33 -1.22 -19.17
N MET A 129 -1.85 -0.12 -18.58
CA MET A 129 -1.94 0.08 -17.12
C MET A 129 -3.38 0.21 -16.63
N ARG A 130 -4.25 0.89 -17.38
CA ARG A 130 -5.68 0.99 -17.05
C ARG A 130 -6.36 -0.38 -17.13
N ARG A 131 -6.03 -1.15 -18.16
CA ARG A 131 -6.55 -2.50 -18.37
C ARG A 131 -6.19 -3.42 -17.20
N ARG A 132 -4.91 -3.47 -16.84
CA ARG A 132 -4.41 -4.27 -15.72
C ARG A 132 -4.99 -3.84 -14.37
N ALA A 133 -5.11 -2.53 -14.14
CA ALA A 133 -5.74 -2.01 -12.94
C ALA A 133 -7.22 -2.43 -12.83
N LEU A 134 -7.98 -2.44 -13.93
CA LEU A 134 -9.38 -2.89 -13.96
C LEU A 134 -9.52 -4.40 -13.77
N GLU A 135 -8.57 -5.18 -14.30
CA GLU A 135 -8.50 -6.64 -14.11
C GLU A 135 -8.21 -6.99 -12.64
N GLU A 136 -7.23 -6.34 -12.01
CA GLU A 136 -6.83 -6.61 -10.62
C GLU A 136 -7.80 -6.02 -9.57
N MET A 137 -8.58 -5.00 -9.93
CA MET A 137 -9.50 -4.34 -8.99
C MET A 137 -10.61 -5.29 -8.53
N THR A 138 -10.61 -5.70 -7.27
CA THR A 138 -11.63 -6.63 -6.73
C THR A 138 -12.87 -5.83 -6.33
N TYR A 139 -14.08 -6.30 -6.67
CA TYR A 139 -15.35 -5.66 -6.25
C TYR A 139 -15.44 -5.44 -4.72
N GLY A 140 -14.75 -6.25 -3.91
CA GLY A 140 -14.64 -6.06 -2.46
C GLY A 140 -13.94 -4.77 -2.01
N GLN A 141 -13.00 -4.21 -2.79
CA GLN A 141 -12.37 -2.92 -2.46
C GLN A 141 -13.35 -1.75 -2.62
N LEU A 142 -14.33 -1.88 -3.52
CA LEU A 142 -15.41 -0.91 -3.71
C LEU A 142 -16.40 -0.94 -2.55
N VAL A 143 -16.73 -2.15 -2.07
CA VAL A 143 -17.55 -2.35 -0.88
C VAL A 143 -16.87 -1.75 0.36
N LEU A 144 -15.56 -1.94 0.53
CA LEU A 144 -14.80 -1.31 1.61
C LEU A 144 -14.83 0.23 1.54
N GLY A 145 -14.76 0.80 0.34
CA GLY A 145 -14.92 2.25 0.15
C GLY A 145 -16.29 2.76 0.60
N LEU A 146 -17.36 2.02 0.29
CA LEU A 146 -18.72 2.33 0.75
C LEU A 146 -18.88 2.19 2.27
N ILE A 147 -18.31 1.14 2.87
CA ILE A 147 -18.31 0.94 4.32
C ILE A 147 -17.54 2.08 5.02
N GLY A 148 -16.39 2.47 4.48
CA GLY A 148 -15.61 3.60 4.99
C GLY A 148 -16.37 4.93 4.92
N ALA A 149 -17.05 5.19 3.80
CA ALA A 149 -17.91 6.37 3.66
C ALA A 149 -19.08 6.35 4.66
N ALA A 150 -19.72 5.20 4.87
CA ALA A 150 -20.78 5.04 5.86
C ALA A 150 -20.28 5.31 7.29
N LEU A 151 -19.11 4.80 7.67
CA LEU A 151 -18.51 5.06 8.99
C LEU A 151 -18.17 6.54 9.22
N ILE A 152 -17.70 7.25 8.19
CA ILE A 152 -17.45 8.69 8.27
C ILE A 152 -18.76 9.45 8.50
N LEU A 153 -19.81 9.12 7.76
CA LEU A 153 -21.13 9.75 7.90
C LEU A 153 -21.76 9.50 9.28
N ILE A 154 -21.65 8.27 9.80
CA ILE A 154 -22.15 7.90 11.14
C ILE A 154 -21.36 8.61 12.25
N SER A 155 -20.05 8.76 12.10
CA SER A 155 -19.18 9.29 13.17
C SER A 155 -19.09 10.82 13.22
N LYS A 156 -19.29 11.52 12.10
CA LYS A 156 -19.13 12.98 12.02
C LYS A 156 -20.43 13.74 11.75
N GLY A 157 -21.52 13.03 11.42
CA GLY A 157 -22.81 13.65 11.09
C GLY A 157 -22.81 14.33 9.72
N MET A 158 -24.01 14.65 9.21
CA MET A 158 -24.21 15.19 7.86
C MET A 158 -23.72 16.63 7.68
N ASP A 159 -23.58 17.40 8.75
CA ASP A 159 -23.22 18.82 8.70
C ASP A 159 -21.69 19.08 8.65
N SER A 160 -20.89 18.01 8.64
CA SER A 160 -19.44 18.11 8.61
C SER A 160 -18.89 18.21 7.17
N TRP A 161 -17.79 18.94 6.96
CA TRP A 161 -17.07 18.94 5.66
C TRP A 161 -16.67 17.52 5.21
N TRP A 162 -16.56 16.58 6.15
CA TRP A 162 -16.35 15.15 5.92
C TRP A 162 -17.47 14.48 5.10
N THR A 163 -18.67 15.05 5.06
CA THR A 163 -19.80 14.58 4.22
C THR A 163 -19.48 14.71 2.73
N ILE A 164 -18.80 15.79 2.32
CA ILE A 164 -18.36 15.98 0.93
C ILE A 164 -17.32 14.91 0.56
N PHE A 165 -16.40 14.62 1.48
CA PHE A 165 -15.39 13.58 1.29
C PHE A 165 -16.02 12.17 1.20
N ALA A 166 -16.98 11.87 2.07
CA ALA A 166 -17.73 10.62 2.03
C ALA A 166 -18.56 10.48 0.74
N GLY A 167 -19.23 11.54 0.31
CA GLY A 167 -19.95 11.58 -0.97
C GLY A 167 -19.03 11.35 -2.17
N GLY A 168 -17.84 11.96 -2.16
CA GLY A 168 -16.80 11.72 -3.16
C GLY A 168 -16.32 10.27 -3.20
N LEU A 169 -16.15 9.63 -2.04
CA LEU A 169 -15.83 8.20 -1.94
C LEU A 169 -16.92 7.31 -2.53
N VAL A 170 -18.20 7.61 -2.28
CA VAL A 170 -19.33 6.86 -2.84
C VAL A 170 -19.38 7.01 -4.36
N VAL A 171 -19.28 8.24 -4.87
CA VAL A 171 -19.31 8.52 -6.31
C VAL A 171 -18.14 7.85 -7.02
N THR A 172 -16.93 7.95 -6.47
CA THR A 172 -15.75 7.29 -7.05
C THR A 172 -15.88 5.77 -7.03
N ALA A 173 -16.39 5.19 -5.95
CA ALA A 173 -16.66 3.75 -5.88
C ALA A 173 -17.69 3.33 -6.94
N LEU A 174 -18.78 4.08 -7.11
CA LEU A 174 -19.81 3.79 -8.11
C LEU A 174 -19.27 3.88 -9.54
N VAL A 175 -18.49 4.92 -9.84
CA VAL A 175 -17.86 5.12 -11.15
C VAL A 175 -16.88 3.99 -11.45
N GLN A 176 -16.08 3.56 -10.47
CA GLN A 176 -15.14 2.45 -10.63
C GLN A 176 -15.87 1.10 -10.80
N ALA A 177 -16.99 0.88 -10.09
CA ALA A 177 -17.85 -0.29 -10.26
C ALA A 177 -18.42 -0.37 -11.69
N ILE A 178 -18.96 0.73 -12.21
CA ILE A 178 -19.52 0.81 -13.56
C ILE A 178 -18.42 0.61 -14.62
N ARG A 179 -17.23 1.20 -14.41
CA ARG A 179 -16.08 1.02 -15.31
C ARG A 179 -15.62 -0.43 -15.35
N LYS A 180 -15.56 -1.11 -14.19
CA LYS A 180 -15.21 -2.54 -14.12
C LYS A 180 -16.26 -3.40 -14.81
N TRP A 181 -17.54 -3.17 -14.53
CA TRP A 181 -18.65 -3.91 -15.16
C TRP A 181 -18.65 -3.80 -16.69
N ARG A 182 -18.38 -2.60 -17.23
CA ARG A 182 -18.25 -2.40 -18.69
C ARG A 182 -17.06 -3.15 -19.27
N PHE A 183 -15.94 -3.17 -18.54
CA PHE A 183 -14.73 -3.88 -18.96
C PHE A 183 -14.95 -5.39 -19.01
N ASP A 184 -15.56 -5.97 -17.97
CA ASP A 184 -15.90 -7.39 -17.92
C ASP A 184 -16.83 -7.77 -19.09
N ARG A 185 -17.86 -6.94 -19.37
CA ARG A 185 -18.79 -7.16 -20.48
C ARG A 185 -18.16 -7.07 -21.87
N SER A 186 -17.11 -6.26 -22.04
CA SER A 186 -16.35 -6.17 -23.30
C SER A 186 -15.36 -7.33 -23.50
N ARG A 187 -15.16 -8.18 -22.49
CA ARG A 187 -14.27 -9.35 -22.54
C ARG A 187 -15.01 -10.64 -22.94
N ASP A 188 -16.31 -10.69 -22.68
CA ASP A 188 -17.18 -11.85 -22.94
C ASP A 188 -17.89 -11.80 -24.31
N ASN A 189 -17.71 -10.71 -25.06
CA ASN A 189 -18.14 -10.54 -26.46
C ASN A 189 -16.94 -10.70 -27.40
#